data_AF-A0A834FHW6-F1
#
_entry.id   AF-A0A834FHW6-F1
#
_cell.length_a   1.000
_cell.length_b   1.000
_cell.length_c   1.000
_cell.angle_alpha   90.00
_cell.angle_beta   90.00
_cell.angle_gamma   90.00
#
_symmetry.space_group_name_H-M   'P 1'
#
loop_
_entity.id
_entity.type
_entity.pdbx_description
1 polymer ?
#
loop_
_entity_poly.entity_id
_entity_poly.type
_entity_poly.pdbx_seq_one_letter_code
_entity_poly.pdbx_strand_id
1 'polypeptide(L)'
;MAWRTVEKSPLLTRTSRAAFRDKHLRRGRGSLAVRSLLSLCLVLSCGYCGADSEFSILEEAQVLADQMKKLSSHELGVFTMQRIFNSFVYTEKTSNGETEVQQLAKKIREKFNRYLDVVNRNKQVVEASYTAHLTSPLTAIQDCCSIPASMMEFDGNFNTNVSKTICCDRLSPTVNSRAFNPGRDLNS
;
A
#
# COMPACT_ATOMS: atom_id res chain seq x y z
N MET A 1 7.57 2.93 -7.75
CA MET A 1 8.19 1.63 -7.37
C MET A 1 7.08 0.73 -6.85
N ALA A 2 6.60 -0.17 -7.69
CA ALA A 2 5.49 -1.08 -7.35
C ALA A 2 6.07 -2.46 -7.01
N TRP A 3 5.83 -2.92 -5.78
CA TRP A 3 6.21 -4.25 -5.32
C TRP A 3 5.10 -5.23 -5.71
N ARG A 4 5.45 -6.34 -6.37
CA ARG A 4 4.55 -7.50 -6.52
C ARG A 4 5.12 -8.66 -5.72
N THR A 5 4.40 -9.04 -4.68
CA THR A 5 4.57 -10.28 -3.93
C THR A 5 4.06 -11.43 -4.79
N VAL A 6 4.92 -12.39 -5.12
CA VAL A 6 4.51 -13.66 -5.75
C VAL A 6 4.15 -14.64 -4.63
N GLU A 7 2.86 -14.77 -4.38
CA GLU A 7 2.30 -15.80 -3.51
C GLU A 7 2.10 -17.09 -4.34
N LYS A 8 2.69 -18.21 -3.89
CA LYS A 8 2.50 -19.53 -4.50
C LYS A 8 1.07 -20.00 -4.26
N SER A 9 0.27 -20.17 -5.30
CA SER A 9 -1.05 -20.79 -5.21
C SER A 9 -0.94 -22.32 -5.02
N PRO A 10 -1.66 -22.92 -4.06
CA PRO A 10 -1.73 -24.36 -3.92
C PRO A 10 -2.79 -24.96 -4.87
N LEU A 11 -2.41 -26.10 -5.46
CA LEU A 11 -3.30 -27.05 -6.13
C LEU A 11 -4.49 -27.41 -5.23
N LEU A 12 -5.72 -27.21 -5.72
CA LEU A 12 -6.91 -27.76 -5.09
C LEU A 12 -7.91 -28.22 -6.16
N THR A 13 -8.01 -29.54 -6.24
CA THR A 13 -9.02 -30.33 -6.92
C THR A 13 -10.41 -29.98 -6.40
N ARG A 14 -11.36 -29.73 -7.31
CA ARG A 14 -12.77 -29.45 -6.97
C ARG A 14 -13.68 -30.53 -7.54
N THR A 15 -13.96 -31.53 -6.71
CA THR A 15 -15.11 -32.43 -6.85
C THR A 15 -16.16 -32.03 -5.81
N SER A 16 -17.37 -31.72 -6.24
CA SER A 16 -18.53 -31.70 -5.34
C SER A 16 -19.82 -31.93 -6.12
N ARG A 17 -20.34 -33.17 -6.02
CA ARG A 17 -21.73 -33.50 -6.28
C ARG A 17 -22.60 -32.83 -5.22
N ALA A 18 -23.66 -32.13 -5.63
CA ALA A 18 -24.72 -31.70 -4.74
C ALA A 18 -26.00 -32.48 -5.10
N ALA A 19 -26.46 -33.30 -4.15
CA ALA A 19 -27.77 -33.92 -4.16
C ALA A 19 -28.78 -32.91 -3.59
N PHE A 20 -29.80 -32.56 -4.37
CA PHE A 20 -30.94 -31.79 -3.89
C PHE A 20 -32.18 -32.67 -3.93
N ARG A 21 -32.71 -32.97 -2.75
CA ARG A 21 -33.88 -33.82 -2.51
C ARG A 21 -34.97 -32.90 -1.99
N ASP A 22 -36.09 -32.80 -2.70
CA ASP A 22 -37.29 -32.15 -2.18
C ASP A 22 -38.53 -33.05 -2.33
N LYS A 23 -39.47 -32.81 -1.41
CA LYS A 23 -40.46 -33.72 -0.85
C LYS A 23 -41.79 -33.72 -1.62
N HIS A 24 -42.52 -34.80 -1.36
CA HIS A 24 -43.86 -35.14 -1.82
C HIS A 24 -44.93 -34.03 -1.82
N LEU A 25 -45.77 -34.04 -2.86
CA LEU A 25 -47.21 -33.76 -2.73
C LEU A 25 -48.05 -34.80 -3.49
N ARG A 26 -48.98 -35.43 -2.76
CA ARG A 26 -50.06 -36.29 -3.26
C ARG A 26 -51.27 -35.44 -3.68
N ARG A 27 -51.82 -35.68 -4.88
CA ARG A 27 -53.23 -35.45 -5.30
C ARG A 27 -53.28 -35.88 -6.77
N GLY A 28 -54.22 -36.63 -7.34
CA GLY A 28 -55.58 -37.04 -7.04
C GLY A 28 -56.23 -37.31 -8.42
N ARG A 29 -57.04 -38.37 -8.55
CA ARG A 29 -57.72 -38.84 -9.77
C ARG A 29 -58.39 -37.72 -10.59
N GLY A 30 -58.33 -37.79 -11.92
CA GLY A 30 -59.20 -37.01 -12.81
C GLY A 30 -58.99 -37.21 -14.32
N SER A 31 -59.95 -37.87 -14.97
CA SER A 31 -60.37 -37.80 -16.38
C SER A 31 -59.40 -38.02 -17.55
N LEU A 32 -59.53 -39.21 -18.13
CA LEU A 32 -59.24 -39.49 -19.55
C LEU A 32 -60.27 -38.77 -20.44
N ALA A 33 -59.87 -37.73 -21.18
CA ALA A 33 -60.59 -37.29 -22.40
C ALA A 33 -59.91 -36.15 -23.19
N VAL A 34 -58.85 -35.49 -22.70
CA VAL A 34 -58.31 -34.27 -23.35
C VAL A 34 -56.89 -34.45 -23.91
N ARG A 35 -56.35 -35.68 -23.93
CA ARG A 35 -55.00 -35.96 -24.43
C ARG A 35 -54.88 -36.13 -25.95
N SER A 36 -55.98 -36.29 -26.68
CA SER A 36 -55.92 -36.69 -28.09
C SER A 36 -55.82 -35.51 -29.08
N LEU A 37 -56.25 -34.31 -28.70
CA LEU A 37 -56.30 -33.15 -29.61
C LEU A 37 -55.11 -32.17 -29.46
N LEU A 38 -54.43 -32.18 -28.30
CA LEU A 38 -53.17 -31.42 -28.11
C LEU A 38 -51.95 -32.10 -28.73
N SER A 39 -52.02 -33.41 -29.01
CA SER A 39 -50.89 -34.15 -29.60
C SER A 39 -50.75 -33.90 -31.11
N LEU A 40 -51.82 -33.52 -31.82
CA LEU A 40 -51.76 -33.27 -33.26
C LEU A 40 -51.15 -31.90 -33.60
N CYS A 41 -51.27 -30.90 -32.73
CA CYS A 41 -50.65 -29.58 -32.92
C CYS A 41 -49.14 -29.58 -32.66
N LEU A 42 -48.64 -30.52 -31.85
CA LEU A 42 -47.20 -30.67 -31.57
C LEU A 42 -46.43 -31.31 -32.74
N VAL A 43 -47.08 -32.07 -33.61
CA VAL A 43 -46.41 -32.71 -34.76
C VAL A 43 -46.37 -31.77 -35.97
N LEU A 44 -47.35 -30.88 -36.14
CA LEU A 44 -47.40 -29.93 -37.26
C LEU A 44 -46.60 -28.64 -37.05
N SER A 45 -46.15 -28.36 -35.82
CA SER A 45 -45.19 -27.28 -35.51
C SER A 45 -43.73 -27.74 -35.57
N CYS A 46 -43.47 -29.03 -35.80
CA CYS A 46 -42.13 -29.61 -35.96
C CYS A 46 -41.64 -29.57 -37.42
N GLY A 47 -42.20 -28.68 -38.24
CA GLY A 47 -42.03 -28.68 -39.69
C GLY A 47 -41.76 -27.31 -40.30
N TYR A 48 -41.14 -26.37 -39.57
CA TYR A 48 -40.46 -25.21 -40.18
C TYR A 48 -39.65 -24.45 -39.12
N CYS A 49 -38.38 -24.81 -38.96
CA CYS A 49 -37.29 -23.93 -38.50
C CYS A 49 -35.97 -24.57 -38.94
N GLY A 50 -35.77 -24.60 -40.26
CA GLY A 50 -34.44 -24.80 -40.86
C GLY A 50 -33.76 -23.44 -41.00
N ALA A 51 -33.05 -23.04 -39.95
CA ALA A 51 -32.09 -21.93 -39.80
C ALA A 51 -31.84 -21.90 -38.28
N ASP A 52 -30.65 -22.07 -37.72
CA ASP A 52 -29.37 -21.49 -38.06
C ASP A 52 -28.22 -22.36 -37.53
N SER A 53 -27.07 -22.27 -38.19
CA SER A 53 -25.73 -22.73 -37.80
C SER A 53 -25.58 -23.35 -36.39
N GLU A 54 -25.08 -24.59 -36.33
CA GLU A 54 -24.58 -25.20 -35.11
C GLU A 54 -23.41 -24.34 -34.56
N PHE A 55 -23.74 -23.37 -33.71
CA PHE A 55 -22.77 -22.49 -33.08
C PHE A 55 -21.95 -23.29 -32.08
N SER A 56 -20.80 -23.78 -32.52
CA SER A 56 -19.84 -24.47 -31.67
C SER A 56 -19.16 -23.44 -30.76
N ILE A 57 -19.62 -23.34 -29.52
CA ILE A 57 -19.07 -22.43 -28.49
C ILE A 57 -17.55 -22.56 -28.36
N LEU A 58 -17.01 -23.76 -28.60
CA LEU A 58 -15.57 -24.01 -28.57
C LEU A 58 -14.82 -23.32 -29.72
N GLU A 59 -15.42 -23.29 -30.91
CA GLU A 59 -14.83 -22.65 -32.08
C GLU A 59 -14.80 -21.12 -31.92
N GLU A 60 -15.90 -20.52 -31.45
CA GLU A 60 -15.95 -19.08 -31.19
C GLU A 60 -15.02 -18.66 -30.05
N ALA A 61 -14.93 -19.47 -28.98
CA ALA A 61 -13.98 -19.23 -27.90
C ALA A 61 -12.53 -19.25 -28.40
N GLN A 62 -12.23 -20.10 -29.39
CA GLN A 62 -10.91 -20.18 -29.99
C GLN A 62 -10.60 -18.94 -30.85
N VAL A 63 -11.57 -18.47 -31.64
CA VAL A 63 -11.46 -17.21 -32.39
C VAL A 63 -11.21 -16.02 -31.45
N LEU A 64 -11.97 -15.93 -30.35
CA LEU A 64 -11.79 -14.88 -29.35
C LEU A 64 -10.42 -14.96 -28.66
N ALA A 65 -9.95 -16.17 -28.33
CA ALA A 65 -8.62 -16.38 -27.75
C ALA A 65 -7.51 -15.92 -28.71
N ASP A 66 -7.64 -16.21 -30.00
CA ASP A 66 -6.70 -15.75 -31.03
C ASP A 66 -6.74 -14.23 -31.20
N GLN A 67 -7.92 -13.61 -31.12
CA GLN A 67 -8.04 -12.15 -31.11
C GLN A 67 -7.38 -11.52 -29.88
N MET A 68 -7.56 -12.08 -28.68
CA MET A 68 -6.89 -11.60 -27.45
C MET A 68 -5.37 -11.82 -27.49
N LYS A 69 -4.91 -12.92 -28.12
CA LYS A 69 -3.49 -13.14 -28.37
C LYS A 69 -2.93 -12.11 -29.34
N LYS A 70 -3.65 -11.77 -30.40
CA LYS A 70 -3.25 -10.72 -31.34
C LYS A 70 -3.20 -9.35 -30.67
N LEU A 71 -4.22 -9.01 -29.88
CA LEU A 71 -4.29 -7.76 -29.12
C LEU A 71 -3.11 -7.62 -28.14
N SER A 72 -2.82 -8.66 -27.37
CA SER A 72 -1.71 -8.64 -26.39
C SER A 72 -0.32 -8.59 -27.04
N SER A 73 -0.16 -9.21 -28.20
CA SER A 73 1.14 -9.24 -28.90
C SER A 73 1.41 -7.99 -29.72
N HIS A 74 0.42 -7.49 -30.46
CA HIS A 74 0.60 -6.42 -31.43
C HIS A 74 0.25 -5.05 -30.85
N GLU A 75 -0.89 -4.92 -30.18
CA GLU A 75 -1.35 -3.62 -29.66
C GLU A 75 -0.72 -3.28 -28.30
N LEU A 76 -0.71 -4.25 -27.38
CA LEU A 76 -0.08 -4.06 -26.05
C LEU A 76 1.45 -4.24 -26.09
N GLY A 77 1.99 -4.83 -27.15
CA GLY A 77 3.43 -4.97 -27.36
C GLY A 77 4.16 -5.77 -26.28
N VAL A 78 3.49 -6.69 -25.57
CA VAL A 78 4.05 -7.44 -24.43
C VAL A 78 5.36 -8.14 -24.80
N PHE A 79 5.41 -8.77 -25.98
CA PHE A 79 6.61 -9.46 -26.46
C PHE A 79 7.73 -8.48 -26.86
N THR A 80 7.37 -7.30 -27.37
CA THR A 80 8.34 -6.25 -27.68
C THR A 80 8.95 -5.69 -26.40
N MET A 81 8.13 -5.42 -25.37
CA MET A 81 8.62 -4.99 -24.06
C MET A 81 9.48 -6.05 -23.38
N GLN A 82 9.09 -7.34 -23.44
CA GLN A 82 9.93 -8.42 -22.89
C GLN A 82 11.26 -8.55 -23.64
N ARG A 83 11.27 -8.42 -24.97
CA ARG A 83 12.50 -8.45 -25.77
C ARG A 83 13.43 -7.30 -25.41
N ILE A 84 12.89 -6.09 -25.26
CA ILE A 84 13.65 -4.91 -24.82
C ILE A 84 14.18 -5.13 -23.41
N PHE A 85 13.35 -5.60 -22.48
CA PHE A 85 13.77 -5.92 -21.11
C PHE A 85 14.92 -6.93 -21.09
N ASN A 86 14.84 -7.99 -21.89
CA ASN A 86 15.87 -9.02 -22.00
C ASN A 86 17.15 -8.55 -22.73
N SER A 87 17.07 -7.46 -23.50
CA SER A 87 18.23 -6.88 -24.19
C SER A 87 19.14 -6.08 -23.25
N PHE A 88 18.62 -5.65 -22.10
CA PHE A 88 19.39 -4.92 -21.10
C PHE A 88 20.13 -5.90 -20.17
N VAL A 89 21.35 -5.50 -19.77
CA VAL A 89 22.14 -6.26 -18.80
C VAL A 89 21.71 -5.85 -17.40
N TYR A 90 20.73 -6.57 -16.85
CA TYR A 90 20.32 -6.44 -15.45
C TYR A 90 20.92 -7.57 -14.61
N THR A 91 21.24 -7.26 -13.36
CA THR A 91 21.49 -8.28 -12.35
C THR A 91 20.20 -8.52 -11.58
N GLU A 92 19.65 -9.72 -11.71
CA GLU A 92 18.54 -10.12 -10.86
C GLU A 92 19.00 -10.19 -9.41
N LYS A 93 18.37 -9.37 -8.56
CA LYS A 93 18.56 -9.44 -7.10
C LYS A 93 17.31 -10.07 -6.51
N THR A 94 17.46 -11.24 -5.90
CA THR A 94 16.41 -11.82 -5.08
C THR A 94 16.43 -11.15 -3.71
N SER A 95 15.31 -10.53 -3.33
CA SER A 95 15.15 -9.95 -1.99
C SER A 95 15.06 -11.07 -0.97
N ASN A 96 16.02 -11.12 -0.03
CA ASN A 96 15.90 -11.98 1.15
C ASN A 96 15.26 -11.14 2.27
N GLY A 97 13.95 -11.29 2.42
CA GLY A 97 13.16 -10.53 3.38
C GLY A 97 13.66 -10.64 4.83
N GLU A 98 14.24 -11.78 5.23
CA GLU A 98 14.81 -11.95 6.56
C GLU A 98 16.03 -11.03 6.75
N THR A 99 16.95 -11.02 5.79
CA THR A 99 18.14 -10.14 5.86
C THR A 99 17.76 -8.65 5.76
N GLU A 100 16.76 -8.30 4.97
CA GLU A 100 16.28 -6.93 4.83
C GLU A 100 15.66 -6.42 6.13
N VAL A 101 14.85 -7.24 6.80
CA VAL A 101 14.27 -6.92 8.11
C VAL A 101 15.35 -6.78 9.18
N GLN A 102 16.34 -7.67 9.20
CA GLN A 102 17.48 -7.57 10.12
C GLN A 102 18.28 -6.28 9.89
N GLN A 103 18.55 -5.93 8.62
CA GLN A 103 19.23 -4.68 8.27
C GLN A 103 18.41 -3.45 8.67
N LEU A 104 17.09 -3.47 8.48
CA LEU A 104 16.20 -2.40 8.90
C LEU A 104 16.23 -2.22 10.42
N ALA A 105 16.10 -3.31 11.17
CA ALA A 105 16.17 -3.29 12.64
C ALA A 105 17.52 -2.71 13.12
N LYS A 106 18.62 -3.10 12.48
CA LYS A 106 19.95 -2.53 12.76
C LYS A 106 19.99 -1.03 12.53
N LYS A 107 19.50 -0.53 11.37
CA LYS A 107 19.46 0.91 11.06
C LYS A 107 18.61 1.70 12.05
N ILE A 108 17.48 1.15 12.48
CA ILE A 108 16.60 1.76 13.48
C ILE A 108 17.33 1.89 14.82
N ARG A 109 17.96 0.81 15.29
CA ARG A 109 18.76 0.82 16.53
C ARG A 109 19.88 1.86 16.48
N GLU A 110 20.62 1.92 15.38
CA GLU A 110 21.67 2.93 15.18
C GLU A 110 21.11 4.35 15.20
N LYS A 111 19.92 4.58 14.62
CA LYS A 111 19.25 5.88 14.66
C LYS A 111 18.88 6.28 16.09
N PHE A 112 18.32 5.37 16.88
CA PHE A 112 18.00 5.63 18.28
C PHE A 112 19.24 5.87 19.14
N ASN A 113 20.31 5.11 18.94
CA ASN A 113 21.56 5.31 19.67
C ASN A 113 22.15 6.71 19.40
N ARG A 114 22.12 7.20 18.16
CA ARG A 114 22.55 8.56 17.84
C ARG A 114 21.73 9.63 18.57
N TYR A 115 20.42 9.44 18.69
CA TYR A 115 19.59 10.36 19.46
C TYR A 115 19.89 10.30 20.96
N LEU A 116 20.07 9.08 21.49
CA LEU A 116 20.41 8.88 22.89
C LEU A 116 21.74 9.55 23.25
N ASP A 117 22.73 9.48 22.38
CA ASP A 117 24.02 10.15 22.56
C ASP A 117 23.87 11.67 22.66
N VAL A 118 23.07 12.29 21.77
CA VAL A 118 22.80 13.74 21.82
C VAL A 118 22.07 14.11 23.11
N VAL A 119 21.05 13.35 23.51
CA VAL A 119 20.31 13.61 24.75
C VAL A 119 21.23 13.51 25.97
N ASN A 120 22.11 12.51 26.02
CA ASN A 120 23.05 12.34 27.12
C ASN A 120 24.09 13.46 27.20
N ARG A 121 24.60 13.95 26.05
CA ARG A 121 25.49 15.11 26.00
C ARG A 121 24.76 16.38 26.47
N ASN A 122 23.56 16.63 25.95
CA ASN A 122 22.76 17.78 26.35
C ASN A 122 22.43 17.76 27.85
N LYS A 123 22.17 16.58 28.43
CA LYS A 123 21.99 16.42 29.88
C LYS A 123 23.21 16.94 30.65
N GLN A 124 24.42 16.50 30.28
CA GLN A 124 25.65 16.93 30.95
C GLN A 124 25.86 18.44 30.87
N VAL A 125 25.59 19.03 29.69
CA VAL A 125 25.66 20.48 29.49
C VAL A 125 24.64 21.19 30.37
N VAL A 126 23.38 20.73 30.41
CA VAL A 126 22.33 21.33 31.26
C VAL A 126 22.70 21.26 32.75
N GLU A 127 23.21 20.13 33.23
CA GLU A 127 23.63 19.97 34.64
C GLU A 127 24.79 20.91 35.01
N ALA A 128 25.76 21.06 34.10
CA ALA A 128 26.87 22.00 34.27
C ALA A 128 26.39 23.46 34.24
N SER A 129 25.56 23.82 33.26
CA SER A 129 24.96 25.16 33.12
C SER A 129 24.07 25.51 34.31
N TYR A 130 23.36 24.55 34.91
CA TYR A 130 22.58 24.79 36.11
C TYR A 130 23.47 25.15 37.30
N THR A 131 24.60 24.46 37.45
CA THR A 131 25.58 24.78 38.51
C THR A 131 26.16 26.18 38.30
N ALA A 132 26.47 26.57 37.07
CA ALA A 132 26.89 27.93 36.72
C ALA A 132 25.79 28.98 37.00
N HIS A 133 24.53 28.64 36.74
CA HIS A 133 23.38 29.51 37.00
C HIS A 133 23.25 29.90 38.49
N LEU A 134 23.66 29.03 39.41
CA LEU A 134 23.61 29.30 40.86
C LEU A 134 24.51 30.45 41.29
N THR A 135 25.59 30.73 40.54
CA THR A 135 26.53 31.82 40.83
C THR A 135 26.39 32.99 39.87
N SER A 136 26.03 32.71 38.60
CA SER A 136 25.79 33.71 37.56
C SER A 136 24.51 33.38 36.79
N PRO A 137 23.39 34.10 37.01
CA PRO A 137 22.10 33.74 36.44
C PRO A 137 22.09 33.68 34.91
N LEU A 138 21.89 32.46 34.38
CA LEU A 138 21.58 32.19 32.97
C LEU A 138 20.07 32.34 32.72
N THR A 139 19.62 33.58 32.48
CA THR A 139 18.19 33.93 32.36
C THR A 139 17.86 34.68 31.07
N ALA A 140 18.83 34.85 30.17
CA ALA A 140 18.65 35.56 28.91
C ALA A 140 17.58 34.85 28.06
N ILE A 141 16.59 35.61 27.59
CA ILE A 141 15.49 35.12 26.77
C ILE A 141 15.70 35.58 25.33
N GLN A 142 15.57 34.65 24.37
CA GLN A 142 15.54 34.95 22.95
C GLN A 142 14.14 34.65 22.40
N ASP A 143 13.34 35.68 22.12
CA ASP A 143 12.04 35.46 21.51
C ASP A 143 12.19 34.93 20.06
N CYS A 144 11.40 33.91 19.72
CA CYS A 144 11.33 33.33 18.39
C CYS A 144 10.85 34.35 17.34
N CYS A 145 9.99 35.29 17.72
CA CYS A 145 9.48 36.33 16.81
C CYS A 145 10.51 37.41 16.47
N SER A 146 11.60 37.49 17.24
CA SER A 146 12.68 38.47 17.04
C SER A 146 13.81 37.95 16.14
N ILE A 147 13.74 36.70 15.67
CA ILE A 147 14.74 36.15 14.74
C ILE A 147 14.52 36.78 13.36
N PRO A 148 15.54 37.41 12.75
CA PRO A 148 15.39 38.01 11.44
C PRO A 148 15.20 36.94 10.36
N ALA A 149 14.37 37.25 9.36
CA ALA A 149 14.10 36.35 8.23
C ALA A 149 15.37 35.98 7.45
N SER A 150 16.41 36.82 7.47
CA SER A 150 17.70 36.54 6.84
C SER A 150 18.47 35.38 7.47
N MET A 151 18.12 34.96 8.69
CA MET A 151 18.74 33.83 9.41
C MET A 151 17.87 32.56 9.38
N MET A 152 16.78 32.59 8.60
CA MET A 152 15.84 31.50 8.45
C MET A 152 15.98 30.90 7.05
N GLU A 153 16.16 29.59 6.99
CA GLU A 153 16.26 28.85 5.73
C GLU A 153 15.20 27.75 5.70
N PHE A 154 14.61 27.50 4.53
CA PHE A 154 13.66 26.40 4.37
C PHE A 154 14.38 25.06 4.57
N ASP A 155 13.88 24.25 5.49
CA ASP A 155 14.38 22.90 5.73
C ASP A 155 13.30 21.86 5.44
N GLY A 156 13.57 21.01 4.45
CA GLY A 156 12.63 20.00 3.98
C GLY A 156 12.28 18.92 5.02
N ASN A 157 13.09 18.74 6.06
CA ASN A 157 12.77 17.80 7.15
C ASN A 157 11.67 18.35 8.06
N PHE A 158 11.59 19.68 8.18
CA PHE A 158 10.60 20.38 9.00
C PHE A 158 9.48 21.01 8.19
N ASN A 159 9.63 21.07 6.86
CA ASN A 159 8.70 21.68 5.91
C ASN A 159 8.34 23.13 6.27
N THR A 160 9.32 23.87 6.79
CA THR A 160 9.18 25.26 7.21
C THR A 160 10.55 25.95 7.24
N ASN A 161 10.55 27.26 7.40
CA ASN A 161 11.76 28.04 7.60
C ASN A 161 12.27 27.88 9.03
N VAL A 162 13.52 27.46 9.18
CA VAL A 162 14.18 27.23 10.48
C VAL A 162 15.52 27.94 10.51
N SER A 163 15.94 28.39 11.69
CA SER A 163 17.31 28.86 11.90
C SER A 163 18.16 27.70 12.40
N LYS A 164 19.32 27.48 11.77
CA LYS A 164 20.31 26.46 12.17
C LYS A 164 21.37 27.00 13.13
N THR A 165 21.42 28.32 13.30
CA THR A 165 22.46 29.01 14.07
C THR A 165 21.96 29.60 15.37
N ILE A 166 20.64 29.80 15.51
CA ILE A 166 20.03 30.43 16.69
C ILE A 166 18.91 29.54 17.23
N CYS A 167 18.97 29.26 18.53
CA CYS A 167 17.84 28.72 19.29
C CYS A 167 17.01 29.87 19.88
N CYS A 168 15.69 29.69 19.90
CA CYS A 168 14.77 30.64 20.51
C CYS A 168 13.89 29.96 21.56
N ASP A 169 13.32 30.79 22.41
CA ASP A 169 12.54 30.39 23.55
C ASP A 169 11.07 30.71 23.32
N ARG A 170 10.21 29.76 23.68
CA ARG A 170 8.76 29.95 23.73
C ARG A 170 8.31 29.99 25.19
N LEU A 171 8.66 31.06 25.88
CA LEU A 171 8.31 31.26 27.29
C LEU A 171 6.93 31.90 27.44
N SER A 172 6.21 31.49 28.49
CA SER A 172 4.99 32.19 28.90
C SER A 172 5.35 33.56 29.48
N PRO A 173 4.51 34.61 29.26
CA PRO A 173 4.71 35.92 29.89
C PRO A 173 4.74 35.88 31.43
N THR A 174 4.25 34.78 32.02
CA THR A 174 4.18 34.56 33.48
C THR A 174 5.44 33.93 34.07
N VAL A 175 6.45 33.60 33.25
CA VAL A 175 7.70 32.99 33.74
C VAL A 175 8.53 34.03 34.49
N ASN A 176 9.11 33.62 35.62
CA ASN A 176 9.96 34.48 36.44
C ASN A 176 11.19 34.95 35.63
N SER A 177 11.52 36.23 35.72
CA SER A 177 12.75 36.84 35.17
C SER A 177 14.07 36.14 35.56
N ARG A 178 14.07 35.36 36.65
CA ARG A 178 15.21 34.56 37.12
C ARG A 178 15.14 33.08 36.74
N ALA A 179 14.22 32.68 35.86
CA ALA A 179 14.12 31.30 35.45
C ALA A 179 15.39 30.84 34.72
N PHE A 180 15.86 29.65 35.07
CA PHE A 180 16.97 29.00 34.39
C PHE A 180 16.62 28.74 32.93
N ASN A 181 17.42 29.30 32.01
CA ASN A 181 17.23 29.15 30.57
C ASN A 181 18.55 28.75 29.87
N PRO A 182 18.86 27.45 29.78
CA PRO A 182 20.11 26.96 29.18
C PRO A 182 20.05 26.81 27.66
N GLY A 183 18.91 27.09 27.01
CA GLY A 183 18.64 26.71 25.62
C GLY A 183 19.68 27.20 24.61
N ARG A 184 20.38 28.30 24.91
CA ARG A 184 21.44 28.86 24.06
C ARG A 184 22.76 28.08 24.10
N ASP A 185 23.06 27.40 25.20
CA ASP A 185 24.36 26.78 25.44
C ASP A 185 24.41 25.29 25.02
N LEU A 186 23.28 24.74 24.56
CA LEU A 186 23.14 23.33 24.19
C LEU A 186 23.77 22.96 22.83
N ASN A 187 24.21 23.94 22.05
CA ASN A 187 24.83 23.75 20.74
C ASN A 187 26.37 23.75 20.78
N SER A 188 26.98 23.68 21.97
CA SER A 188 28.43 23.73 22.20
C SER A 188 29.11 22.37 22.04
#